data_AF-A0A016UK94-F1
#
_entry.id   AF-A0A016UK94-F1
#
_cell.length_a   1.000
_cell.length_b   1.000
_cell.length_c   1.000
_cell.angle_alpha   90.00
_cell.angle_beta   90.00
_cell.angle_gamma   90.00
#
_symmetry.space_group_name_H-M   'P 1'
#
loop_
_entity.id
_entity.type
_entity.pdbx_description
1 polymer ?
#
loop_
_entity_poly.entity_id
_entity_poly.type
_entity_poly.pdbx_seq_one_letter_code
_entity_poly.pdbx_strand_id
1 'polypeptide(L)'
;MSLKIKWKELPRDPNWGYENRQIIIIVPDILHRLRWAKGHTRTQFFYYHEFRDIHLNRNDIFSNQVGTVVFVLPEKEPFDAFSLATFMHPVDLWLVRGARVIFVNGPKSAN
;
A
#
# COMPACT_ATOMS: atom_id res chain seq x y z
N MET A 1 10.13 29.88 -3.09
CA MET A 1 9.87 29.38 -4.46
C MET A 1 9.30 27.97 -4.34
N SER A 2 8.02 27.76 -4.65
CA SER A 2 7.35 26.46 -4.52
C SER A 2 7.41 25.74 -5.87
N LEU A 3 8.15 24.63 -5.95
CA LEU A 3 8.25 23.83 -7.17
C LEU A 3 6.93 23.07 -7.36
N LYS A 4 6.06 23.60 -8.23
CA LYS A 4 4.88 22.87 -8.72
C LYS A 4 5.36 21.71 -9.60
N ILE A 5 5.48 20.53 -9.01
CA ILE A 5 5.73 19.30 -9.77
C ILE A 5 4.50 19.03 -10.64
N LYS A 6 4.64 19.19 -11.95
CA LYS A 6 3.62 18.76 -12.92
C LYS A 6 3.77 17.25 -13.11
N TRP A 7 2.83 16.50 -12.55
CA TRP A 7 2.74 15.03 -12.66
C TRP A 7 2.77 14.45 -14.08
N LYS A 8 2.69 15.29 -15.13
CA LYS A 8 2.76 14.88 -16.54
C LYS A 8 4.18 14.59 -17.04
N GLU A 9 5.22 14.99 -16.31
CA GLU A 9 6.61 14.98 -16.81
C GLU A 9 7.49 13.90 -16.21
N LEU A 10 6.92 12.94 -15.45
CA LEU A 10 7.70 11.77 -15.03
C LEU A 10 7.78 10.81 -16.23
N PRO A 11 8.96 10.62 -16.85
CA PRO A 11 9.11 9.60 -17.87
C PRO A 11 8.74 8.26 -17.24
N ARG A 12 7.66 7.64 -17.73
CA ARG A 12 7.42 6.21 -17.46
C ARG A 12 8.53 5.49 -18.17
N ASP A 13 9.48 4.94 -17.42
CA ASP A 13 10.54 4.12 -17.96
C ASP A 13 9.92 3.04 -18.88
N PRO A 14 10.33 2.91 -20.14
CA PRO A 14 9.80 1.86 -21.02
C PRO A 14 10.12 0.44 -20.53
N ASN A 15 11.07 0.28 -19.59
CA ASN A 15 11.33 -0.97 -18.86
C ASN A 15 10.53 -1.11 -17.54
N TRP A 16 9.45 -0.35 -17.36
CA TRP A 16 8.61 -0.33 -16.14
C TRP A 16 7.74 -1.60 -15.96
N GLY A 17 8.34 -2.77 -16.20
CA GLY A 17 7.68 -4.07 -16.21
C GLY A 17 8.63 -5.23 -16.01
N TYR A 18 9.76 -5.04 -15.31
CA TYR A 18 10.64 -6.18 -14.99
C TYR A 18 9.84 -7.27 -14.27
N GLU A 19 9.82 -8.42 -14.92
CA GLU A 19 8.83 -9.49 -14.84
C GLU A 19 8.84 -10.28 -13.50
N ASN A 20 9.49 -9.74 -12.47
CA ASN A 20 9.73 -10.38 -11.18
C ASN A 20 9.29 -9.54 -9.96
N ARG A 21 8.65 -8.39 -10.18
CA ARG A 21 8.24 -7.52 -9.06
C ARG A 21 7.05 -8.10 -8.31
N GLN A 22 7.16 -8.10 -6.99
CA GLN A 22 6.17 -8.62 -6.06
C GLN A 22 4.97 -7.67 -5.92
N ILE A 23 3.78 -8.26 -5.76
CA ILE A 23 2.56 -7.55 -5.44
C ILE A 23 2.27 -7.74 -3.96
N ILE A 24 2.05 -6.65 -3.26
CA ILE A 24 1.69 -6.64 -1.85
C ILE A 24 0.27 -6.11 -1.71
N ILE A 25 -0.54 -6.81 -0.94
CA ILE A 25 -1.91 -6.40 -0.63
C ILE A 25 -1.98 -6.17 0.88
N ILE A 26 -2.18 -4.91 1.27
CA ILE A 26 -2.36 -4.46 2.64
C ILE A 26 -3.85 -4.37 2.93
N VAL A 27 -4.33 -5.15 3.89
CA VAL A 27 -5.75 -5.38 4.14
C VAL A 27 -6.08 -5.11 5.62
N PRO A 28 -7.15 -4.35 5.92
CA PRO A 28 -7.66 -4.22 7.28
C PRO A 28 -8.03 -5.59 7.86
N ASP A 29 -7.71 -5.86 9.12
CA ASP A 29 -7.97 -7.15 9.76
C ASP A 29 -9.48 -7.49 9.85
N ILE A 30 -10.35 -6.49 9.83
CA ILE A 30 -11.81 -6.71 9.72
C ILE A 30 -12.21 -7.49 8.45
N LEU A 31 -11.38 -7.43 7.40
CA LEU A 31 -11.50 -8.20 6.17
C LEU A 31 -10.76 -9.55 6.23
N HIS A 32 -10.53 -10.12 7.41
CA HIS A 32 -9.82 -11.40 7.59
C HIS A 32 -10.35 -12.54 6.71
N ARG A 33 -11.59 -12.49 6.22
CA ARG A 33 -12.15 -13.47 5.28
C ARG A 33 -11.38 -13.52 3.95
N LEU A 34 -10.69 -12.44 3.56
CA LEU A 34 -9.74 -12.43 2.44
C LEU A 34 -8.50 -13.29 2.69
N ARG A 35 -8.26 -13.75 3.92
CA ARG A 35 -7.16 -14.69 4.25
C ARG A 35 -7.28 -16.02 3.51
N TRP A 36 -8.48 -16.37 3.06
CA TRP A 36 -8.72 -17.56 2.24
C TRP A 36 -8.55 -17.31 0.74
N ALA A 37 -8.41 -16.06 0.31
CA ALA A 37 -8.00 -15.76 -1.05
C ALA A 37 -6.54 -16.22 -1.22
N LYS A 38 -6.35 -17.35 -1.90
CA LYS A 38 -5.01 -17.80 -2.27
C LYS A 38 -4.41 -16.77 -3.21
N GLY A 39 -3.35 -16.12 -2.76
CA GLY A 39 -2.53 -15.27 -3.62
C GLY A 39 -1.89 -16.09 -4.73
N HIS A 40 -1.75 -15.46 -5.91
CA HIS A 40 -0.85 -15.97 -6.93
C HIS A 40 0.59 -16.03 -6.36
N THR A 41 1.49 -16.79 -6.97
CA THR A 41 2.88 -16.99 -6.50
C THR A 41 3.70 -15.72 -6.23
N ARG A 42 3.22 -14.56 -6.68
CA ARG A 42 3.86 -13.24 -6.55
C ARG A 42 3.07 -12.26 -5.68
N THR A 43 1.98 -12.71 -5.07
CA THR A 43 1.08 -11.86 -4.29
C THR A 43 1.16 -12.25 -2.81
N GLN A 44 1.51 -11.29 -1.97
CA GLN A 44 1.48 -11.47 -0.51
C GLN A 44 0.42 -10.58 0.12
N PHE A 45 -0.30 -11.14 1.08
CA PHE A 45 -1.31 -10.43 1.86
C PHE A 45 -0.76 -10.12 3.24
N PHE A 46 -0.93 -8.87 3.66
CA PHE A 46 -0.58 -8.40 4.99
C PHE A 46 -1.80 -7.76 5.62
N TYR A 47 -2.13 -8.25 6.81
CA TYR A 47 -3.25 -7.76 7.59
C TYR A 47 -2.73 -6.74 8.62
N TYR A 48 -3.49 -5.65 8.80
CA TYR A 48 -3.22 -4.62 9.79
C TYR A 48 -4.48 -4.29 10.59
N HIS A 49 -4.33 -4.04 11.89
CA HIS A 49 -5.43 -3.57 12.74
C HIS A 49 -5.41 -2.05 12.82
N GLU A 50 -4.22 -1.50 13.03
CA GLU A 50 -3.92 -0.07 13.00
C GLU A 50 -2.85 0.25 11.95
N PHE A 51 -2.79 1.50 11.48
CA PHE A 51 -1.74 1.90 10.52
C PHE A 51 -0.33 1.73 11.09
N ARG A 52 -0.16 1.75 12.42
CA ARG A 52 1.14 1.57 13.09
C ARG A 52 1.71 0.17 12.84
N ASP A 53 0.84 -0.82 12.69
CA ASP A 53 1.21 -2.23 12.43
C ASP A 53 1.91 -2.40 11.08
N ILE A 54 1.70 -1.48 10.14
CA ILE A 54 2.30 -1.53 8.81
C ILE A 54 3.80 -1.24 8.89
N HIS A 55 4.23 -0.43 9.86
CA HIS A 55 5.63 -0.09 10.06
C HIS A 55 6.36 -1.03 11.03
N LEU A 56 5.62 -1.62 11.98
CA LEU A 56 6.20 -2.48 13.01
C LEU A 56 6.61 -3.83 12.40
N ASN A 57 7.94 -4.06 12.32
CA ASN A 57 8.59 -5.34 12.04
C ASN A 57 8.50 -5.91 10.61
N ARG A 58 8.08 -5.13 9.61
CA ARG A 58 7.95 -5.61 8.22
C ARG A 58 8.83 -4.81 7.26
N ASN A 59 10.13 -5.10 7.25
CA ASN A 59 11.06 -4.47 6.30
C ASN A 59 10.93 -5.05 4.88
N ASP A 60 10.44 -6.28 4.77
CA ASP A 60 10.22 -7.01 3.53
C ASP A 60 9.19 -6.33 2.63
N ILE A 61 8.14 -5.73 3.21
CA ILE A 61 7.11 -5.02 2.43
C ILE A 61 7.61 -3.70 1.83
N PHE A 62 8.76 -3.21 2.29
CA PHE A 62 9.44 -2.03 1.75
C PHE A 62 10.68 -2.43 0.93
N SER A 63 10.78 -3.67 0.47
CA SER A 63 11.89 -4.10 -0.39
C SER A 63 11.79 -3.47 -1.80
N ASN A 64 12.93 -3.29 -2.45
CA ASN A 64 13.00 -2.85 -3.87
C ASN A 64 12.40 -3.89 -4.84
N GLN A 65 12.10 -5.11 -4.36
CA GLN A 65 11.40 -6.13 -5.13
C GLN A 65 9.90 -5.88 -5.22
N VAL A 66 9.35 -5.01 -4.39
CA VAL A 66 7.93 -4.66 -4.38
C VAL A 66 7.64 -3.67 -5.50
N GLY A 67 6.87 -4.10 -6.50
CA GLY A 67 6.52 -3.25 -7.64
C GLY A 67 5.12 -2.65 -7.54
N THR A 68 4.21 -3.30 -6.82
CA THR A 68 2.84 -2.81 -6.66
C THR A 68 2.35 -3.10 -5.26
N VAL A 69 1.74 -2.09 -4.65
CA VAL A 69 1.10 -2.15 -3.36
C VAL A 69 -0.37 -1.80 -3.55
N VAL A 70 -1.25 -2.75 -3.21
CA VAL A 70 -2.68 -2.53 -3.13
C VAL A 70 -3.01 -2.29 -1.66
N PHE A 71 -3.41 -1.07 -1.33
CA PHE A 71 -3.76 -0.67 0.01
C PHE A 71 -5.28 -0.57 0.12
N VAL A 72 -5.89 -1.47 0.88
CA VAL A 72 -7.31 -1.40 1.20
C VAL A 72 -7.50 -0.52 2.42
N LEU A 73 -8.28 0.55 2.29
CA LEU A 73 -8.57 1.46 3.39
C LEU A 73 -9.51 0.79 4.40
N PRO A 74 -9.46 1.19 5.69
CA PRO A 74 -10.44 0.72 6.66
C PRO A 74 -11.84 1.28 6.36
N GLU A 75 -12.88 0.65 6.92
CA GLU A 75 -14.28 1.09 6.75
C GLU A 75 -14.53 2.51 7.29
N LYS A 76 -13.89 2.85 8.42
CA LYS A 76 -13.99 4.15 9.07
C LYS A 76 -12.63 4.82 9.08
N GLU A 77 -12.64 6.13 8.87
CA GLU A 77 -11.44 6.94 9.06
C GLU A 77 -10.98 6.80 10.52
N PRO A 78 -9.69 6.52 10.76
CA PRO A 78 -9.19 6.39 12.11
C PRO A 78 -9.30 7.71 12.87
N PHE A 79 -9.82 7.64 14.09
CA PHE A 79 -10.09 8.81 14.94
C PHE A 79 -8.83 9.47 15.54
N ASP A 80 -7.66 8.82 15.45
CA ASP A 80 -6.40 9.31 16.02
C ASP A 80 -5.76 10.39 15.11
N ALA A 81 -5.35 11.51 15.70
CA ALA A 81 -4.71 12.62 14.99
C ALA A 81 -3.38 12.21 14.32
N PHE A 82 -2.70 11.20 14.86
CA PHE A 82 -1.43 10.68 14.31
C PHE A 82 -1.63 9.57 13.26
N SER A 83 -2.86 9.15 13.02
CA SER A 83 -3.17 8.06 12.09
C SER A 83 -2.77 8.39 10.65
N LEU A 84 -2.98 9.65 10.21
CA LEU A 84 -2.62 10.10 8.87
C LEU A 84 -1.11 10.06 8.64
N ALA A 85 -0.31 10.51 9.62
CA ALA A 85 1.15 10.48 9.52
C ALA A 85 1.66 9.02 9.45
N THR A 86 1.07 8.16 10.27
CA THR A 86 1.38 6.73 10.30
C THR A 86 0.98 6.02 8.99
N PHE A 87 -0.07 6.49 8.34
CA PHE A 87 -0.51 6.00 7.02
C PHE A 87 0.37 6.53 5.89
N MET A 88 0.75 7.80 5.89
CA MET A 88 1.52 8.42 4.79
C MET A 88 2.97 7.96 4.78
N HIS A 89 3.57 7.73 5.94
CA HIS A 89 4.96 7.27 6.03
C HIS A 89 5.27 5.99 5.20
N PRO A 90 4.52 4.87 5.33
CA PRO A 90 4.74 3.69 4.49
C PRO A 90 4.44 3.96 3.01
N VAL A 91 3.48 4.83 2.69
CA VAL A 91 3.18 5.24 1.31
C VAL A 91 4.37 5.95 0.68
N ASP A 92 4.98 6.89 1.38
CA ASP A 92 6.18 7.60 0.93
C ASP A 92 7.33 6.62 0.69
N LEU A 93 7.53 5.65 1.60
CA LEU A 93 8.59 4.64 1.45
C LEU A 93 8.40 3.74 0.22
N TRP A 94 7.17 3.40 -0.14
CA TRP A 94 6.88 2.63 -1.36
C TRP A 94 7.11 3.47 -2.61
N LEU A 95 6.64 4.72 -2.62
CA LEU A 95 6.80 5.62 -3.76
C LEU A 95 8.27 5.95 -4.03
N VAL A 96 9.06 6.25 -2.99
CA VAL A 96 10.51 6.50 -3.10
C VAL A 96 11.25 5.30 -3.67
N ARG A 97 10.78 4.08 -3.40
CA ARG A 97 11.33 2.84 -3.95
C ARG A 97 10.80 2.46 -5.33
N GLY A 98 9.97 3.31 -5.93
CA GLY A 98 9.42 3.11 -7.27
C GLY A 98 8.27 2.11 -7.34
N ALA A 99 7.64 1.77 -6.20
CA ALA A 99 6.45 0.94 -6.20
C ALA A 99 5.21 1.76 -6.59
N ARG A 100 4.30 1.14 -7.32
CA ARG A 100 2.97 1.70 -7.60
C ARG A 100 2.06 1.45 -6.40
N VAL A 101 1.52 2.52 -5.82
CA VAL A 101 0.51 2.41 -4.75
C VAL A 101 -0.90 2.58 -5.34
N ILE A 102 -1.78 1.63 -5.06
CA ILE A 102 -3.19 1.63 -5.47
C ILE A 102 -4.03 1.64 -4.20
N PHE A 103 -4.81 2.71 -4.01
CA PHE A 103 -5.76 2.78 -2.91
C PHE A 103 -7.11 2.19 -3.33
N VAL A 104 -7.62 1.29 -2.50
CA VAL A 104 -8.94 0.69 -2.65
C VAL A 104 -9.77 1.13 -1.46
N ASN A 105 -10.95 1.69 -1.72
CA ASN A 105 -11.87 2.05 -0.64
C ASN A 105 -12.24 0.79 0.16
N GLY A 106 -12.25 0.94 1.48
CA GLY A 106 -12.70 -0.12 2.37
C GLY A 106 -14.17 -0.49 2.14
N PRO A 107 -14.59 -1.67 2.61
CA PRO A 107 -16.00 -2.02 2.64
C PRO A 107 -16.75 -0.93 3.42
N LYS A 108 -17.87 -0.48 2.87
CA LYS A 108 -18.84 0.31 3.61
C LYS A 108 -19.94 -0.65 4.04
N SER A 109 -20.22 -0.79 5.33
CA SER A 109 -21.51 -1.36 5.71
C SER A 109 -22.60 -0.46 5.15
N ALA A 110 -23.50 -1.05 4.36
CA ALA A 110 -24.73 -0.39 3.97
C ALA A 110 -25.61 -0.35 5.22
N ASN A 111 -25.67 0.82 5.86
CA ASN A 111 -26.74 1.14 6.80
C ASN A 111 -27.90 1.79 6.03
#